data_AF-A0A964PXY0-F1
#
_entry.id   AF-A0A964PXY0-F1
#
_cell.length_a   1.000
_cell.length_b   1.000
_cell.length_c   1.000
_cell.angle_alpha   90.00
_cell.angle_beta   90.00
_cell.angle_gamma   90.00
#
_symmetry.space_group_name_H-M   'P 1'
#
loop_
_entity.id
_entity.type
_entity.pdbx_description
1 polymer ?
#
loop_
_entity_poly.entity_id
_entity_poly.type
_entity_poly.pdbx_seq_one_letter_code
_entity_poly.pdbx_strand_id
1 'polypeptide(L)'
;MDADIQKEADLRLAGALERTGARDPREAYRDLLKELRGRSKDAYEEAVREYRTTVLEPIAEAGADPVQAWLEFGCRLAKRLHPGQAVVLNEAGRARPLEPPPGPDALILHVPEERRARAMILGMPRELTPAQRAAVDLLALGKVKLQDA
;
A
#
# COMPACT_ATOMS: atom_id res chain seq x y z
N MET A 1 20.77 -0.09 18.56
CA MET A 1 19.55 -0.93 18.67
C MET A 1 18.51 -0.49 17.65
N ASP A 2 17.90 0.70 17.77
CA ASP A 2 16.88 1.15 16.80
C ASP A 2 17.39 1.28 15.35
N ALA A 3 18.61 1.80 15.19
CA ALA A 3 19.26 1.88 13.88
C ALA A 3 19.59 0.50 13.28
N ASP A 4 19.84 -0.50 14.14
CA ASP A 4 20.21 -1.86 13.71
C ASP A 4 18.97 -2.62 13.24
N ILE A 5 17.84 -2.49 13.95
CA ILE A 5 16.54 -3.07 13.55
C ILE A 5 16.09 -2.47 12.21
N GLN A 6 16.16 -1.15 12.05
CA GLN A 6 15.80 -0.49 10.79
C GLN A 6 16.65 -1.01 9.62
N LYS A 7 17.97 -1.11 9.82
CA LYS A 7 18.90 -1.58 8.78
C LYS A 7 18.62 -3.03 8.37
N GLU A 8 18.37 -3.91 9.34
CA GLU A 8 18.03 -5.30 9.07
C GLU A 8 16.70 -5.43 8.32
N ALA A 9 15.67 -4.67 8.73
CA ALA A 9 14.38 -4.65 8.05
C ALA A 9 14.50 -4.16 6.59
N ASP A 10 15.30 -3.11 6.37
CA ASP A 10 15.55 -2.59 5.02
C ASP A 10 16.30 -3.59 4.14
N LEU A 11 17.29 -4.30 4.70
CA LEU A 11 18.04 -5.33 3.98
C LEU A 11 17.14 -6.51 3.58
N ARG A 12 16.27 -6.96 4.48
CA ARG A 12 15.29 -8.03 4.18
C ARG A 12 14.26 -7.60 3.16
N LEU A 13 13.77 -6.36 3.24
CA LEU A 13 12.87 -5.81 2.23
C LEU A 13 13.55 -5.78 0.86
N ALA A 14 14.78 -5.26 0.77
CA ALA A 14 15.52 -5.23 -0.49
C ALA A 14 15.65 -6.63 -1.11
N GLY A 15 16.02 -7.64 -0.31
CA GLY A 15 16.10 -9.02 -0.78
C GLY A 15 14.74 -9.61 -1.21
N ALA A 16 13.64 -9.27 -0.52
CA ALA A 16 12.30 -9.69 -0.91
C ALA A 16 11.87 -9.02 -2.24
N LEU A 17 12.15 -7.73 -2.40
CA LEU A 17 11.89 -6.99 -3.63
C LEU A 17 12.74 -7.54 -4.77
N GLU A 18 14.01 -7.89 -4.59
CA GLU A 18 14.81 -8.48 -5.69
C GLU A 18 14.26 -9.85 -6.14
N ARG A 19 13.87 -10.71 -5.19
CA ARG A 19 13.34 -12.06 -5.51
C ARG A 19 11.99 -12.01 -6.20
N THR A 20 11.11 -11.12 -5.78
CA THR A 20 9.74 -10.99 -6.32
C THR A 20 9.67 -10.01 -7.50
N GLY A 21 10.58 -9.03 -7.52
CA GLY A 21 10.49 -7.74 -8.21
C GLY A 21 9.15 -7.05 -8.09
N ALA A 22 8.48 -7.23 -6.95
CA ALA A 22 7.45 -6.30 -6.55
C ALA A 22 8.02 -4.87 -6.53
N ARG A 23 7.15 -3.88 -6.73
CA ARG A 23 7.53 -2.48 -6.56
C ARG A 23 7.75 -2.16 -5.08
N ASP A 24 8.67 -1.24 -4.79
CA ASP A 24 8.92 -0.79 -3.41
C ASP A 24 7.66 -0.11 -2.81
N PRO A 25 7.05 -0.69 -1.76
CA PRO A 25 5.83 -0.14 -1.16
C PRO A 25 6.05 1.21 -0.45
N ARG A 26 7.29 1.53 -0.07
CA ARG A 26 7.63 2.76 0.67
C ARG A 26 7.34 4.02 -0.12
N GLU A 27 7.43 3.96 -1.45
CA GLU A 27 7.11 5.11 -2.32
C GLU A 27 5.65 5.54 -2.15
N ALA A 28 4.71 4.59 -2.21
CA ALA A 28 3.29 4.87 -2.10
C ALA A 28 2.91 5.40 -0.71
N TYR A 29 3.48 4.82 0.34
CA TYR A 29 3.11 5.17 1.71
C TYR A 29 3.71 6.49 2.18
N ARG A 30 4.82 6.94 1.58
CA ARG A 30 5.40 8.25 1.89
C ARG A 30 4.40 9.39 1.64
N ASP A 31 3.64 9.31 0.55
CA ASP A 31 2.65 10.34 0.23
C ASP A 31 1.42 10.26 1.14
N LEU A 32 0.98 9.04 1.50
CA LEU A 32 -0.08 8.85 2.50
C LEU A 32 0.32 9.40 3.88
N LEU A 33 1.56 9.17 4.32
CA LEU A 33 2.06 9.70 5.60
C LEU A 33 2.15 11.23 5.61
N LYS A 34 2.55 11.86 4.49
CA LYS A 34 2.54 13.32 4.34
C LYS A 34 1.13 13.87 4.45
N GLU A 35 0.17 13.23 3.79
CA GLU A 35 -1.23 13.62 3.87
C GLU A 35 -1.78 13.48 5.29
N LEU A 36 -1.49 12.35 5.96
CA LEU A 36 -1.91 12.11 7.34
C LEU A 36 -1.37 13.19 8.28
N ARG A 37 -0.08 13.54 8.14
CA ARG A 37 0.54 14.61 8.91
C ARG A 37 -0.12 15.97 8.69
N GLY A 38 -0.57 16.25 7.46
CA GLY A 38 -1.29 17.48 7.13
C GLY A 38 -2.69 17.55 7.75
N ARG A 39 -3.35 16.40 7.95
CA ARG A 39 -4.68 16.32 8.56
C ARG A 39 -4.66 16.23 10.08
N SER A 40 -3.78 15.42 10.64
CA SER A 40 -3.68 15.16 12.07
C SER A 40 -2.25 14.77 12.46
N LYS A 41 -1.62 15.63 13.25
CA LYS A 41 -0.28 15.37 13.80
C LYS A 41 -0.30 14.16 14.73
N ASP A 42 -1.32 14.03 15.57
CA ASP A 42 -1.45 12.94 16.53
C ASP A 42 -1.59 11.58 15.83
N ALA A 43 -2.42 11.52 14.78
CA ALA A 43 -2.58 10.30 13.99
C ALA A 43 -1.29 9.91 13.25
N TYR A 44 -0.53 10.90 12.79
CA TYR A 44 0.79 10.67 12.21
C TYR A 44 1.78 10.10 13.25
N GLU A 45 1.86 10.67 14.45
CA GLU A 45 2.72 10.16 15.51
C GLU A 45 2.34 8.75 15.95
N GLU A 46 1.05 8.44 16.00
CA GLU A 46 0.55 7.07 16.23
C GLU A 46 0.99 6.11 15.12
N ALA A 47 0.81 6.49 13.85
CA ALA A 47 1.25 5.68 12.70
C ALA A 47 2.76 5.43 12.72
N VAL A 48 3.58 6.41 13.13
CA VAL A 48 5.03 6.24 13.29
C VAL A 48 5.37 5.28 14.42
N ARG A 49 4.64 5.31 15.55
CA ARG A 49 4.83 4.34 16.64
C ARG A 49 4.49 2.91 16.18
N GLU A 50 3.39 2.74 15.47
CA GLU A 50 2.98 1.43 14.96
C GLU A 50 3.86 0.88 13.85
N TYR A 51 4.47 1.75 13.05
CA TYR A 51 5.44 1.33 12.04
C TYR A 51 6.55 0.47 12.66
N ARG A 52 7.00 0.82 13.87
CA ARG A 52 8.00 0.03 14.59
C ARG A 52 7.52 -1.38 14.89
N THR A 53 6.38 -1.51 15.56
CA THR A 53 5.89 -2.80 16.08
C THR A 53 5.24 -3.67 15.03
N THR A 54 4.81 -3.08 13.91
CA THR A 54 4.07 -3.81 12.86
C THR A 54 4.84 -4.01 11.56
N VAL A 55 5.96 -3.28 11.37
CA VAL A 55 6.82 -3.43 10.19
C VAL A 55 8.24 -3.77 10.61
N LEU A 56 8.88 -2.92 11.41
CA LEU A 56 10.30 -3.09 11.71
C LEU A 56 10.61 -4.34 12.52
N GLU A 57 10.00 -4.48 13.69
CA GLU A 57 10.25 -5.62 14.59
C GLU A 57 9.85 -6.96 13.94
N PRO A 58 8.67 -7.11 13.29
CA PRO A 58 8.30 -8.35 12.62
C PRO A 58 9.27 -8.74 11.49
N ILE A 59 9.72 -7.78 10.68
CA ILE A 59 10.63 -8.06 9.57
C ILE A 59 12.01 -8.43 10.11
N ALA A 60 12.58 -7.62 11.02
CA ALA A 60 13.95 -7.77 11.47
C ALA A 60 14.12 -8.97 12.43
N GLU A 61 13.18 -9.18 13.35
CA GLU A 61 13.33 -10.15 14.44
C GLU A 61 12.53 -11.43 14.19
N ALA A 62 11.26 -11.32 13.78
CA ALA A 62 10.38 -12.48 13.61
C ALA A 62 10.49 -13.15 12.23
N GLY A 63 11.23 -12.55 11.29
CA GLY A 63 11.38 -13.09 9.94
C GLY A 63 10.08 -13.05 9.13
N ALA A 64 9.16 -12.13 9.47
CA ALA A 64 7.93 -11.92 8.71
C ALA A 64 8.25 -11.56 7.25
N ASP A 65 7.33 -11.88 6.35
CA ASP A 65 7.45 -11.47 4.95
C ASP A 65 7.44 -9.92 4.86
N PRO A 66 8.50 -9.30 4.33
CA PRO A 66 8.59 -7.84 4.29
C PRO A 66 7.47 -7.19 3.48
N VAL A 67 7.09 -7.77 2.35
CA VAL A 67 6.08 -7.20 1.46
C VAL A 67 4.72 -7.26 2.15
N GLN A 68 4.41 -8.37 2.82
CA GLN A 68 3.19 -8.52 3.60
C GLN A 68 3.11 -7.53 4.77
N ALA A 69 4.17 -7.43 5.58
CA ALA A 69 4.19 -6.53 6.74
C ALA A 69 3.97 -5.06 6.32
N TRP A 70 4.61 -4.64 5.23
CA TRP A 70 4.40 -3.32 4.64
C TRP A 70 2.96 -3.13 4.12
N LEU A 71 2.40 -4.12 3.43
CA LEU A 71 1.03 -4.05 2.92
C LEU A 71 0.00 -3.90 4.06
N GLU A 72 0.14 -4.68 5.12
CA GLU A 72 -0.75 -4.60 6.28
C GLU A 72 -0.70 -3.22 6.93
N PHE A 73 0.49 -2.64 7.04
CA PHE A 73 0.67 -1.27 7.50
C PHE A 73 0.02 -0.25 6.56
N GLY A 74 0.20 -0.40 5.24
CA GLY A 74 -0.44 0.43 4.22
C GLY A 74 -1.97 0.39 4.29
N CYS A 75 -2.56 -0.79 4.47
CA CYS A 75 -4.00 -0.97 4.68
C CYS A 75 -4.50 -0.22 5.91
N ARG A 76 -3.79 -0.29 7.04
CA ARG A 76 -4.14 0.46 8.26
C ARG A 76 -4.06 1.96 8.04
N LEU A 77 -2.98 2.43 7.38
CA LEU A 77 -2.76 3.84 7.09
C LEU A 77 -3.86 4.41 6.19
N ALA A 78 -4.21 3.70 5.12
CA ALA A 78 -5.25 4.12 4.18
C ALA A 78 -6.64 4.19 4.85
N LYS A 79 -6.98 3.20 5.68
CA LYS A 79 -8.23 3.20 6.47
C LYS A 79 -8.32 4.37 7.45
N ARG A 80 -7.21 4.78 8.06
CA ARG A 80 -7.16 5.96 8.95
C ARG A 80 -7.39 7.26 8.20
N LEU A 81 -6.85 7.38 6.99
CA LEU A 81 -7.03 8.56 6.15
C LEU A 81 -8.46 8.67 5.63
N HIS A 82 -9.00 7.54 5.17
CA HIS A 82 -10.35 7.43 4.63
C HIS A 82 -10.93 6.06 4.95
N PRO A 83 -12.09 5.97 5.64
CA PRO A 83 -12.84 4.73 5.77
C PRO A 83 -13.08 4.09 4.40
N GLY A 84 -12.94 2.77 4.31
CA GLY A 84 -12.93 2.07 3.03
C GLY A 84 -12.44 0.63 3.11
N GLN A 85 -12.30 0.02 1.94
CA GLN A 85 -11.94 -1.39 1.81
C GLN A 85 -10.75 -1.57 0.86
N ALA A 86 -9.82 -2.45 1.25
CA ALA A 86 -8.77 -2.89 0.36
C ALA A 86 -9.29 -3.99 -0.57
N VAL A 87 -9.01 -3.85 -1.86
CA VAL A 87 -9.40 -4.79 -2.92
C VAL A 87 -8.20 -5.17 -3.77
N VAL A 88 -8.23 -6.39 -4.30
CA VAL A 88 -7.28 -6.86 -5.31
C VAL A 88 -7.96 -6.81 -6.67
N LEU A 89 -7.28 -6.26 -7.68
CA LEU A 89 -7.72 -6.29 -9.06
C LEU A 89 -7.02 -7.40 -9.81
N ASN A 90 -7.79 -8.32 -10.40
CA ASN A 90 -7.24 -9.31 -11.31
C ASN A 90 -6.84 -8.69 -12.66
N GLU A 91 -6.25 -9.49 -13.54
CA GLU A 91 -5.79 -9.07 -14.88
C GLU A 91 -6.89 -8.47 -15.75
N ALA A 92 -8.16 -8.87 -15.53
CA ALA A 92 -9.33 -8.32 -16.20
C ALA A 92 -9.87 -7.02 -15.55
N GLY A 93 -9.18 -6.49 -14.55
CA GLY A 93 -9.57 -5.28 -13.82
C GLY A 93 -10.75 -5.47 -12.85
N ARG A 94 -11.14 -6.71 -12.55
CA ARG A 94 -12.24 -6.99 -11.61
C ARG A 94 -11.71 -6.97 -10.18
N ALA A 95 -12.38 -6.19 -9.33
CA ALA A 95 -12.07 -6.10 -7.92
C ALA A 95 -12.66 -7.29 -7.14
N ARG A 96 -11.89 -7.80 -6.19
CA ARG A 96 -12.34 -8.69 -5.12
C ARG A 96 -11.81 -8.17 -3.78
N PRO A 97 -12.48 -8.45 -2.63
CA PRO A 97 -11.92 -8.14 -1.33
C PRO A 97 -10.48 -8.67 -1.19
N LEU A 98 -9.61 -7.90 -0.55
CA LEU A 98 -8.26 -8.34 -0.25
C LEU A 98 -8.30 -9.46 0.80
N GLU A 99 -7.82 -10.65 0.41
CA GLU A 99 -7.58 -11.78 1.30
C GLU A 99 -6.06 -11.97 1.48
N PRO A 100 -5.53 -11.89 2.72
CA PRO A 100 -4.11 -12.12 2.98
C PRO A 100 -3.74 -13.62 2.97
N PRO A 101 -2.50 -13.97 2.56
CA PRO A 101 -1.53 -13.10 1.91
C PRO A 101 -1.83 -12.95 0.41
N PRO A 102 -1.83 -11.73 -0.15
CA PRO A 102 -1.94 -11.59 -1.60
C PRO A 102 -0.65 -12.04 -2.29
N GLY A 103 -0.74 -12.34 -3.58
CA GLY A 103 0.44 -12.57 -4.41
C GLY A 103 1.33 -11.31 -4.47
N PRO A 104 2.66 -11.46 -4.58
CA PRO A 104 3.61 -10.34 -4.55
C PRO A 104 3.47 -9.39 -5.75
N ASP A 105 2.81 -9.82 -6.83
CA ASP A 105 2.54 -9.04 -8.04
C ASP A 105 1.05 -8.67 -8.16
N ALA A 106 0.34 -8.56 -7.03
CA ALA A 106 -1.06 -8.16 -7.02
C ALA A 106 -1.22 -6.64 -7.16
N LEU A 107 -2.16 -6.19 -8.00
CA LEU A 107 -2.65 -4.81 -7.94
C LEU A 107 -3.63 -4.69 -6.78
N ILE A 108 -3.28 -3.90 -5.78
CA ILE A 108 -4.06 -3.70 -4.56
C ILE A 108 -4.41 -2.23 -4.42
N LEU A 109 -5.69 -1.94 -4.31
CA LEU A 109 -6.21 -0.58 -4.10
C LEU A 109 -6.98 -0.52 -2.78
N HIS A 110 -6.81 0.55 -2.03
CA HIS A 110 -7.79 0.96 -1.02
C HIS A 110 -8.83 1.83 -1.70
N VAL A 111 -10.10 1.43 -1.62
CA VAL A 111 -11.23 2.16 -2.17
C VAL A 111 -11.97 2.83 -0.99
N PRO A 112 -11.92 4.16 -0.88
CA PRO A 112 -12.70 4.90 0.12
C PRO A 112 -14.21 4.72 -0.05
N GLU A 113 -14.96 4.81 1.04
CA GLU A 113 -16.43 4.90 1.01
C GLU A 113 -16.91 6.25 0.47
N GLU A 114 -16.10 7.30 0.64
CA GLU A 114 -16.37 8.64 0.12
C GLU A 114 -16.34 8.65 -1.42
N ARG A 115 -17.50 8.86 -2.06
CA ARG A 115 -17.68 8.78 -3.52
C ARG A 115 -16.73 9.66 -4.37
N ARG A 116 -16.17 10.73 -3.80
CA ARG A 116 -15.27 11.66 -4.49
C ARG A 116 -13.81 11.49 -4.11
N ALA A 117 -13.51 10.65 -3.11
CA ALA A 117 -12.14 10.37 -2.73
C ALA A 117 -11.51 9.39 -3.75
N ARG A 118 -10.22 9.59 -4.02
CA ARG A 118 -9.48 8.74 -4.95
C ARG A 118 -9.09 7.44 -4.26
N ALA A 119 -9.05 6.36 -5.03
CA ALA A 119 -8.46 5.11 -4.57
C ALA A 119 -6.96 5.29 -4.33
N MET A 120 -6.43 4.61 -3.32
CA MET A 120 -5.00 4.64 -2.98
C MET A 120 -4.36 3.34 -3.42
N ILE A 121 -3.21 3.42 -4.09
CA ILE A 121 -2.46 2.23 -4.50
C ILE A 121 -1.69 1.71 -3.29
N LEU A 122 -1.98 0.48 -2.87
CA LEU A 122 -1.30 -0.20 -1.76
C LEU A 122 -0.28 -1.23 -2.21
N GLY A 123 -0.49 -1.81 -3.38
CA GLY A 123 0.40 -2.78 -4.03
C GLY A 123 0.26 -2.65 -5.54
N MET A 124 1.36 -2.77 -6.27
CA MET A 124 1.39 -2.56 -7.71
C MET A 124 2.23 -3.64 -8.37
N PRO A 125 1.70 -4.32 -9.41
CA PRO A 125 2.49 -5.26 -10.19
C PRO A 125 3.62 -4.55 -10.94
N ARG A 126 4.61 -5.31 -11.40
CA ARG A 126 5.66 -4.81 -12.31
C ARG A 126 5.06 -4.18 -13.56
N GLU A 127 4.09 -4.87 -14.15
CA GLU A 127 3.40 -4.43 -15.35
C GLU A 127 1.89 -4.49 -15.13
N LEU A 128 1.22 -3.38 -15.44
CA LEU A 128 -0.24 -3.35 -15.45
C LEU A 128 -0.75 -3.85 -16.79
N THR A 129 -1.72 -4.78 -16.74
CA THR A 129 -2.54 -5.09 -17.90
C THR A 129 -3.32 -3.85 -18.37
N PRO A 130 -3.84 -3.81 -19.61
CA PRO A 130 -4.67 -2.70 -20.08
C PRO A 130 -5.87 -2.41 -19.16
N ALA A 131 -6.54 -3.45 -18.64
CA ALA A 131 -7.70 -3.29 -17.76
C ALA A 131 -7.31 -2.74 -16.39
N GLN A 132 -6.23 -3.24 -15.79
CA GLN A 132 -5.69 -2.72 -14.54
C GLN A 132 -5.21 -1.28 -14.68
N ARG A 133 -4.58 -0.93 -15.81
CA ARG A 133 -4.16 0.43 -16.12
C ARG A 133 -5.34 1.38 -16.21
N ALA A 134 -6.39 1.01 -16.93
CA ALA A 134 -7.61 1.81 -17.01
C ALA A 134 -8.23 2.04 -15.62
N ALA A 135 -8.27 1.00 -14.76
CA ALA A 135 -8.76 1.13 -13.39
C ALA A 135 -7.90 2.08 -12.54
N VAL A 136 -6.56 2.00 -12.63
CA VAL A 136 -5.64 2.91 -11.93
C VAL A 136 -5.81 4.35 -12.43
N ASP A 137 -5.86 4.55 -13.73
CA ASP A 137 -6.01 5.87 -14.35
C ASP A 137 -7.33 6.53 -13.92
N LEU A 138 -8.42 5.76 -13.86
CA LEU A 138 -9.73 6.24 -13.43
C LEU A 138 -9.80 6.49 -11.92
N LEU A 139 -9.48 5.47 -11.11
CA LEU A 139 -9.81 5.46 -9.68
C LEU A 139 -8.74 6.15 -8.81
N ALA A 140 -7.46 6.02 -9.17
CA ALA A 140 -6.37 6.54 -8.36
C ALA A 140 -5.79 7.84 -8.92
N LEU A 141 -5.64 7.94 -10.25
CA LEU A 141 -4.98 9.09 -10.87
C LEU A 141 -5.96 10.17 -11.36
N GLY A 142 -7.24 9.83 -11.55
CA GLY A 142 -8.26 10.76 -12.06
C GLY A 142 -7.97 11.25 -13.47
N LYS A 143 -7.32 10.43 -14.30
CA LYS A 143 -6.83 10.77 -15.65
C LYS A 143 -7.86 10.56 -16.76
N VAL A 144 -9.07 10.11 -16.44
CA VAL A 144 -10.13 9.91 -17.42
C VAL A 144 -11.02 11.15 -17.47
N LYS A 145 -11.05 11.83 -18.61
CA LYS A 145 -12.18 12.71 -18.96
C LYS A 145 -13.35 11.78 -19.26
N LEU A 146 -14.33 11.71 -18.37
CA LEU A 146 -15.66 11.24 -18.75
C LEU A 146 -16.12 12.18 -19.88
N GLN A 147 -16.30 11.65 -21.08
CA GLN A 147 -17.04 12.39 -22.10
C GLN A 147 -18.47 12.50 -21.57
N ASP A 148 -18.93 13.73 -21.35
CA ASP A 148 -20.32 14.02 -21.03
C ASP A 148 -21.20 13.37 -22.10
N ALA A 149 -22.14 12.53 -21.66
CA ALA A 149 -23.18 11.93 -22.50
C ALA A 149 -24.33 12.92 -22.72
#